data_AF-A0A1M4VQ30-F1
#
_entry.id   AF-A0A1M4VQ30-F1
#
_cell.length_a   1.000
_cell.length_b   1.000
_cell.length_c   1.000
_cell.angle_alpha   90.00
_cell.angle_beta   90.00
_cell.angle_gamma   90.00
#
_symmetry.space_group_name_H-M   'P 1'
#
loop_
_entity.id
_entity.type
_entity.pdbx_description
1 polymer ?
#
loop_
_entity_poly.entity_id
_entity_poly.type
_entity_poly.pdbx_seq_one_letter_code
_entity_poly.pdbx_strand_id
1 'polypeptide(L)'
;MTKLHLDWAGASKGKGVYQRESDHETLNIAIPEESGGSGEGFAPRDLLASSAGACLSLTLVSLMDVRKLPVANFSMDTELQKKTENIKLCIIQKSS
;
A
#
# COMPACT_ATOMS: atom_id res chain seq x y z
N MET A 1 -10.83 2.14 -17.04
CA MET A 1 -9.55 1.40 -17.04
C MET A 1 -8.52 2.33 -16.44
N THR A 2 -7.84 1.93 -15.37
CA THR A 2 -6.79 2.76 -14.74
C THR A 2 -5.44 2.31 -15.28
N LYS A 3 -4.63 3.26 -15.78
CA LYS A 3 -3.28 3.00 -16.26
C LYS A 3 -2.28 3.76 -15.40
N LEU A 4 -1.29 3.03 -14.89
CA LEU A 4 -0.17 3.56 -14.12
C LEU A 4 1.10 3.34 -14.94
N HIS A 5 1.85 4.41 -15.15
CA HIS A 5 3.17 4.38 -15.78
C HIS A 5 4.24 4.57 -14.72
N LEU A 6 5.38 3.87 -14.83
CA LEU A 6 6.51 4.01 -13.91
C LEU A 6 7.72 4.53 -14.68
N ASP A 7 8.23 5.69 -14.27
CA ASP A 7 9.53 6.19 -14.68
C ASP A 7 10.55 5.94 -13.57
N TRP A 8 11.59 5.17 -13.85
CA TRP A 8 12.68 4.91 -12.91
C TRP A 8 13.99 5.51 -13.42
N ALA A 9 14.68 6.26 -12.57
CA ALA A 9 15.95 6.88 -12.88
C ALA A 9 17.04 6.49 -11.87
N GLY A 10 18.13 5.92 -12.37
CA GLY A 10 19.29 5.50 -11.58
C GLY A 10 19.29 4.01 -11.20
N ALA A 11 20.32 3.60 -10.46
CA ALA A 11 20.48 2.22 -9.98
C ALA A 11 19.70 2.00 -8.67
N SER A 12 20.23 1.19 -7.74
CA SER A 12 19.56 0.87 -6.47
C SER A 12 19.24 2.11 -5.60
N LYS A 13 20.06 3.16 -5.68
CA LYS A 13 19.82 4.47 -5.03
C LYS A 13 19.04 5.46 -5.90
N GLY A 14 18.49 4.98 -7.01
CA GLY A 14 17.64 5.75 -7.89
C GLY A 14 16.27 6.05 -7.27
N LYS A 15 15.42 6.68 -8.08
CA LYS A 15 14.05 7.03 -7.71
C LYS A 15 13.08 6.61 -8.81
N GLY A 16 11.92 6.15 -8.39
CA GLY A 16 10.80 5.84 -9.27
C GLY A 16 9.65 6.82 -9.07
N VAL A 17 8.93 7.12 -10.14
CA VAL A 17 7.70 7.92 -10.10
C VAL A 17 6.61 7.15 -10.82
N TYR A 18 5.60 6.72 -10.08
CA TYR A 18 4.35 6.27 -10.69
C TYR A 18 3.52 7.48 -11.10
N GLN A 19 2.96 7.45 -12.30
CA GLN A 19 2.07 8.47 -12.83
C GLN A 19 0.76 7.81 -13.26
N ARG A 20 -0.36 8.33 -12.77
CA ARG A 20 -1.67 7.89 -13.21
C ARG A 20 -2.13 8.74 -14.39
N GLU A 21 -2.44 8.09 -15.50
CA GLU A 21 -2.78 8.81 -16.74
C GLU A 21 -4.10 9.59 -16.65
N SER A 22 -5.00 9.22 -15.73
CA SER A 22 -6.33 9.83 -15.64
C SER A 22 -6.34 11.21 -15.00
N ASP A 23 -5.50 11.45 -14.01
CA ASP A 23 -5.52 12.65 -13.14
C ASP A 23 -4.13 13.26 -12.91
N HIS A 24 -3.10 12.70 -13.55
CA HIS A 24 -1.70 13.10 -13.39
C HIS A 24 -1.21 13.04 -11.93
N GLU A 25 -1.87 12.27 -11.06
CA GLU A 25 -1.34 12.02 -9.71
C GLU A 25 -0.05 11.22 -9.80
N THR A 26 0.92 11.63 -8.97
CA THR A 26 2.23 10.99 -8.92
C THR A 26 2.53 10.40 -7.55
N LEU A 27 3.22 9.26 -7.53
CA LEU A 27 3.72 8.62 -6.33
C LEU A 27 5.21 8.33 -6.50
N ASN A 28 6.02 8.96 -5.66
CA ASN A 28 7.45 8.70 -5.61
C ASN A 28 7.73 7.43 -4.80
N ILE A 29 8.53 6.54 -5.38
CA ILE A 29 8.99 5.31 -4.74
C ILE A 29 10.51 5.24 -4.74
N ALA A 30 11.06 4.63 -3.71
CA ALA A 30 12.50 4.41 -3.58
C ALA A 30 12.77 3.06 -2.92
N ILE A 31 13.91 2.46 -3.23
CA ILE A 31 14.36 1.30 -2.46
C ILE A 31 14.74 1.81 -1.06
N PRO A 32 14.26 1.18 0.02
CA PRO A 32 14.55 1.63 1.37
C PRO A 32 16.01 1.41 1.75
N GLU A 33 16.51 2.19 2.71
CA GLU A 33 17.93 2.19 3.10
C GLU A 33 18.41 0.83 3.60
N GLU A 34 17.58 0.09 4.37
CA GLU A 34 17.94 -1.24 4.86
C GLU A 34 18.09 -2.30 3.74
N SER A 35 17.62 -1.98 2.54
CA SER A 35 17.82 -2.78 1.33
C SER A 35 18.87 -2.19 0.37
N GLY A 36 19.65 -1.20 0.82
CA GLY A 36 20.75 -0.58 0.07
C GLY A 36 20.32 0.52 -0.92
N GLY A 37 19.11 1.05 -0.78
CA GLY A 37 18.59 2.13 -1.61
C GLY A 37 18.81 3.53 -1.05
N SER A 38 18.05 4.50 -1.58
CA SER A 38 18.10 5.90 -1.15
C SER A 38 17.15 6.22 0.01
N GLY A 39 16.07 5.45 0.18
CA GLY A 39 15.01 5.77 1.16
C GLY A 39 14.18 7.02 0.84
N GLU A 40 14.47 7.74 -0.24
CA GLU A 40 13.83 9.01 -0.61
C GLU A 40 12.50 8.80 -1.36
N GLY A 41 11.56 8.08 -0.76
CA GLY A 41 10.26 7.80 -1.36
C GLY A 41 9.50 6.70 -0.63
N PHE A 42 8.30 6.37 -1.12
CA PHE A 42 7.52 5.28 -0.54
C PHE A 42 8.22 3.94 -0.82
N ALA A 43 8.44 3.13 0.22
CA ALA A 43 9.05 1.83 0.03
C ALA A 43 8.07 0.92 -0.73
N PRO A 44 8.52 0.18 -1.77
CA PRO A 44 7.64 -0.73 -2.52
C PRO A 44 6.91 -1.76 -1.66
N ARG A 45 7.51 -2.19 -0.54
CA ARG A 45 6.85 -3.09 0.42
C ARG A 45 5.66 -2.42 1.10
N ASP A 46 5.82 -1.20 1.58
CA ASP A 46 4.74 -0.47 2.23
C ASP A 46 3.61 -0.18 1.24
N LEU A 47 3.96 0.07 -0.03
CA LEU A 47 2.97 0.26 -1.09
C LEU A 47 2.14 -0.99 -1.31
N LEU A 48 2.79 -2.16 -1.31
CA LEU A 48 2.13 -3.45 -1.39
C LEU A 48 1.21 -3.70 -0.18
N ALA A 49 1.67 -3.39 1.03
CA ALA A 49 0.86 -3.48 2.24
C ALA A 49 -0.40 -2.61 2.11
N SER A 50 -0.21 -1.35 1.72
CA SER A 50 -1.27 -0.37 1.55
C SER A 50 -2.30 -0.82 0.52
N SER A 51 -1.86 -1.38 -0.61
CA SER A 51 -2.76 -1.94 -1.62
C SER A 51 -3.60 -3.10 -1.07
N ALA A 52 -2.99 -4.05 -0.37
CA ALA A 52 -3.72 -5.17 0.21
C ALA A 52 -4.71 -4.71 1.30
N GLY A 53 -4.30 -3.78 2.16
CA GLY A 53 -5.18 -3.15 3.15
C GLY A 53 -6.35 -2.42 2.49
N ALA A 54 -6.10 -1.63 1.45
CA ALA A 54 -7.15 -0.93 0.70
C ALA A 54 -8.17 -1.91 0.10
N CYS A 55 -7.72 -2.97 -0.56
CA CYS A 55 -8.62 -3.99 -1.14
C CYS A 55 -9.52 -4.65 -0.09
N LEU A 56 -8.95 -4.99 1.07
CA LEU A 56 -9.68 -5.67 2.14
C LEU A 56 -10.61 -4.73 2.90
N SER A 57 -10.19 -3.49 3.16
CA SER A 57 -11.06 -2.49 3.78
C SER A 57 -12.27 -2.16 2.91
N LEU A 58 -12.11 -2.04 1.58
CA LEU A 58 -13.25 -1.86 0.66
C LEU A 58 -14.19 -3.05 0.66
N THR A 59 -13.66 -4.26 0.71
CA THR A 59 -14.45 -5.49 0.82
C THR A 59 -15.26 -5.50 2.12
N LEU A 60 -14.61 -5.17 3.24
CA LEU A 60 -15.25 -5.10 4.55
C LEU A 60 -16.37 -4.05 4.58
N VAL A 61 -16.10 -2.84 4.07
CA VAL A 61 -17.09 -1.76 3.95
C VAL A 61 -18.31 -2.23 3.14
N SER A 62 -18.08 -2.87 1.99
CA SER A 62 -19.16 -3.40 1.15
C SER A 62 -19.99 -4.45 1.89
N LEU A 63 -19.34 -5.33 2.66
CA LEU A 63 -20.05 -6.35 3.44
C LEU A 63 -20.88 -5.74 4.57
N MET A 64 -20.35 -4.74 5.28
CA MET A 64 -21.08 -4.04 6.34
C MET A 64 -22.33 -3.35 5.81
N ASP A 65 -22.24 -2.73 4.63
CA ASP A 65 -23.37 -2.07 3.96
C ASP A 65 -24.46 -3.09 3.56
N VAL A 66 -24.08 -4.18 2.89
CA VAL A 66 -25.01 -5.27 2.52
C VAL A 66 -25.71 -5.86 3.74
N ARG A 67 -25.02 -5.94 4.87
CA ARG A 67 -25.55 -6.46 6.14
C ARG A 67 -26.28 -5.41 6.97
N LYS A 68 -26.33 -4.15 6.53
CA LYS A 68 -26.93 -3.00 7.23
C LYS A 68 -26.41 -2.86 8.67
N LEU A 69 -25.13 -3.13 8.89
CA LEU A 69 -24.52 -2.97 10.20
C LEU A 69 -24.35 -1.47 10.51
N PRO A 70 -24.68 -1.01 11.73
CA PRO A 70 -24.44 0.37 12.12
C PRO A 70 -22.94 0.59 12.31
N VAL A 71 -22.26 1.20 11.33
CA VAL A 71 -20.83 1.49 11.41
C VAL A 71 -20.64 2.97 11.76
N ALA A 72 -20.16 3.26 12.97
CA ALA A 72 -19.81 4.62 13.40
C ALA A 72 -18.38 5.01 13.00
N ASN A 73 -17.42 4.08 13.17
CA ASN A 73 -16.04 4.17 12.68
C ASN A 73 -15.43 2.75 12.66
N PHE A 74 -14.35 2.55 11.90
CA PHE A 74 -13.46 1.40 12.07
C PHE A 74 -12.02 1.82 11.78
N SER A 75 -11.06 1.24 12.50
CA SER A 75 -9.64 1.43 12.26
C SER A 75 -9.00 0.09 11.91
N MET A 76 -7.99 0.13 11.04
CA MET A 76 -7.34 -1.06 10.51
C MET A 76 -5.83 -0.86 10.41
N ASP A 77 -5.07 -1.67 11.14
CA ASP A 77 -3.62 -1.74 11.02
C ASP A 77 -3.26 -2.79 9.94
N THR A 78 -2.26 -2.50 9.10
CA THR A 78 -1.73 -3.46 8.12
C THR A 78 -0.23 -3.62 8.35
N GLU A 79 0.18 -4.81 8.75
CA GLU A 79 1.58 -5.11 9.05
C GLU A 79 2.17 -6.07 8.02
N LEU A 80 3.39 -5.79 7.58
CA LEU A 80 4.21 -6.73 6.81
C LEU A 80 5.34 -7.25 7.66
N GLN A 81 5.34 -8.55 7.90
CA GLN A 81 6.44 -9.22 8.59
C GLN A 81 7.25 -10.05 7.60
N LYS A 82 8.53 -9.71 7.46
CA LYS A 82 9.49 -10.53 6.73
C LYS A 82 9.92 -11.69 7.64
N LYS A 83 9.33 -12.86 7.45
CA LYS A 83 9.89 -14.12 7.97
C LYS A 83 10.91 -14.66 6.95
N THR A 84 11.85 -15.47 7.41
CA THR A 84 13.00 -15.99 6.64
C THR A 84 12.63 -16.55 5.26
N GLU A 85 11.38 -17.01 5.09
CA GLU A 85 10.88 -17.62 3.84
C GLU A 85 9.53 -17.09 3.37
N ASN A 86 8.85 -16.21 4.13
CA ASN A 86 7.48 -15.77 3.83
C ASN A 86 7.21 -14.32 4.24
N ILE A 87 6.34 -13.64 3.51
CA ILE A 87 5.77 -12.34 3.89
C ILE A 87 4.41 -12.61 4.53
N LYS A 88 4.25 -12.24 5.81
CA LYS A 88 2.94 -12.29 6.49
C LYS A 88 2.30 -10.91 6.47
N LEU A 89 1.08 -10.82 5.97
CA LEU A 89 0.22 -9.65 6.08
C LEU A 89 -0.73 -9.84 7.28
N CYS A 90 -0.62 -9.01 8.32
CA CYS A 90 -1.56 -9.00 9.44
C CYS A 90 -2.47 -7.79 9.32
N ILE A 91 -3.77 -8.02 9.47
CA ILE A 91 -4.78 -6.95 9.46
C ILE A 91 -5.50 -6.97 10.79
N ILE A 92 -5.46 -5.87 11.51
CA ILE A 92 -6.03 -5.76 12.86
C ILE A 92 -7.13 -4.71 12.81
N GLN A 93 -8.38 -5.16 12.95
CA GLN A 93 -9.53 -4.26 13.08
C GLN A 93 -9.72 -3.89 14.56
N LYS A 94 -9.84 -2.59 14.85
CA LYS A 94 -10.25 -2.08 16.16
C LYS A 94 -11.62 -1.41 16.04
N SER A 95 -12.57 -1.85 16.86
CA SER A 95 -13.84 -1.16 17.09
C SER A 95 -13.73 -0.35 18.38
N SER A 96 -13.99 0.97 18.32
CA SER A 96 -14.08 1.83 19.50
C SER A 96 -15.36 1.58 20.29
#